data_AF-A0A444XPI6-F1
#
_entry.id   AF-A0A444XPI6-F1
#
_cell.length_a   1.000
_cell.length_b   1.000
_cell.length_c   1.000
_cell.angle_alpha   90.00
_cell.angle_beta   90.00
_cell.angle_gamma   90.00
#
_symmetry.space_group_name_H-M   'P 1'
#
loop_
_entity.id
_entity.type
_entity.pdbx_description
1 polymer ?
#
loop_
_entity_poly.entity_id
_entity_poly.type
_entity_poly.pdbx_seq_one_letter_code
_entity_poly.pdbx_strand_id
1 'polypeptide(L)' 'MIEASPFSSLDHATSFVRQLWFKESSIQSWLDAFSGQSHLYRAIGHAPASLMRELFQWDRKYRAKFGFDFITSTKLWFS' A
#
# COMPACT_ATOMS: atom_id res chain seq x y z
N MET A 1 -18.53 -3.92 0.91
CA MET A 1 -18.58 -3.79 -0.57
C MET A 1 -19.74 -4.60 -1.16
N ILE A 2 -19.86 -5.90 -0.90
CA ILE A 2 -20.98 -6.72 -1.41
C ILE A 2 -22.34 -6.18 -0.93
N GLU A 3 -22.44 -5.79 0.33
CA GLU A 3 -23.69 -5.22 0.90
C GLU A 3 -24.08 -3.86 0.30
N ALA A 4 -23.12 -3.11 -0.26
CA ALA A 4 -23.37 -1.82 -0.92
C ALA A 4 -23.62 -1.97 -2.43
N SER A 5 -23.59 -3.20 -2.94
CA SER A 5 -23.89 -3.53 -4.34
C SER A 5 -25.40 -3.49 -4.59
N PRO A 6 -25.87 -3.12 -5.80
CA PRO A 6 -25.09 -2.78 -7.00
C PRO A 6 -24.58 -1.34 -7.03
N PHE A 7 -23.37 -1.16 -7.59
CA PHE A 7 -22.84 0.17 -7.92
C PHE A 7 -23.27 0.57 -9.34
N SER A 8 -23.72 1.81 -9.48
CA SER A 8 -24.17 2.38 -10.76
C SER A 8 -23.04 2.73 -11.73
N SER A 9 -21.81 2.92 -11.24
CA SER A 9 -20.63 3.22 -12.05
C SER A 9 -19.33 2.91 -11.32
N LEU A 10 -18.21 2.88 -12.05
CA LEU A 10 -16.87 2.79 -11.47
C LEU A 10 -16.58 3.96 -10.53
N ASP A 11 -17.05 5.16 -10.87
CA ASP A 11 -16.87 6.36 -10.06
C ASP A 11 -17.65 6.25 -8.74
N HIS A 12 -18.89 5.75 -8.79
CA HIS A 12 -19.68 5.50 -7.59
C HIS A 12 -19.01 4.45 -6.69
N ALA A 13 -18.54 3.33 -7.25
CA ALA A 13 -17.80 2.33 -6.49
C ALA A 13 -16.51 2.89 -5.87
N THR A 14 -15.75 3.70 -6.62
CA THR A 14 -14.50 4.31 -6.16
C THR A 14 -14.75 5.31 -5.03
N SER A 15 -15.77 6.15 -5.17
CA SER A 15 -16.16 7.14 -4.16
C SER A 15 -16.61 6.47 -2.86
N PHE A 16 -17.42 5.41 -2.95
CA PHE A 16 -17.82 4.60 -1.79
C PHE A 16 -16.60 4.01 -1.06
N VAL A 17 -15.70 3.36 -1.80
CA VAL A 17 -14.48 2.77 -1.23
C VAL A 17 -13.60 3.83 -0.56
N ARG A 18 -13.43 5.01 -1.17
CA ARG A 18 -12.69 6.13 -0.56
C ARG A 18 -13.30 6.56 0.76
N GLN A 19 -14.61 6.72 0.83
CA GLN A 19 -15.28 7.06 2.09
C GLN A 19 -15.03 5.99 3.15
N LEU A 20 -15.23 4.72 2.81
CA LEU A 20 -15.03 3.60 3.73
C LEU A 20 -13.60 3.59 4.29
N TRP A 21 -12.59 3.71 3.43
CA TRP A 21 -11.19 3.67 3.85
C TRP A 21 -10.77 4.92 4.62
N PHE A 22 -11.05 6.11 4.10
CA PHE A 22 -10.50 7.37 4.65
C PHE A 22 -11.29 7.94 5.82
N LYS A 23 -12.58 7.59 5.95
CA LYS A 23 -13.47 8.16 6.96
C LYS A 23 -13.89 7.14 8.02
N GLU A 24 -14.15 5.90 7.62
CA GLU A 24 -14.80 4.92 8.49
C GLU A 24 -13.82 3.85 9.01
N SER A 25 -12.74 3.57 8.30
CA SER A 25 -11.75 2.56 8.68
C SER A 25 -10.66 3.11 9.60
N SER A 26 -10.26 2.31 10.59
CA SER A 26 -9.14 2.66 11.48
C SER A 26 -7.78 2.47 10.79
N ILE A 27 -6.75 3.16 11.30
CA ILE A 27 -5.36 2.97 10.82
C ILE A 27 -4.92 1.50 10.96
N GLN A 28 -5.35 0.79 12.02
CA GLN A 28 -5.01 -0.62 12.21
C GLN A 28 -5.56 -1.49 11.08
N SER A 29 -6.81 -1.24 10.66
CA SER A 29 -7.43 -1.96 9.55
C SER A 29 -6.67 -1.75 8.23
N TRP A 30 -6.03 -0.59 8.05
CA TRP A 30 -5.16 -0.34 6.91
C TRP A 30 -3.88 -1.17 7.02
N LEU A 31 -3.22 -1.15 8.18
CA LEU A 31 -1.99 -1.92 8.40
C LEU A 31 -2.21 -3.42 8.21
N ASP A 32 -3.31 -3.96 8.72
CA ASP A 32 -3.64 -5.37 8.59
C ASP A 32 -3.84 -5.75 7.11
N ALA A 33 -4.59 -4.94 6.35
CA ALA A 33 -4.84 -5.17 4.93
C ALA A 33 -3.57 -5.12 4.08
N PHE A 34 -2.61 -4.26 4.43
CA PHE A 34 -1.36 -4.09 3.67
C PHE A 34 -0.19 -4.92 4.18
N SER A 35 -0.32 -5.58 5.34
CA SER A 35 0.76 -6.35 5.98
C SER A 35 1.35 -7.48 5.11
N GLY A 36 0.54 -8.07 4.23
CA GLY A 36 0.97 -9.12 3.29
C GLY A 36 1.44 -8.60 1.94
N GLN A 37 1.35 -7.30 1.68
CA GLN A 37 1.46 -6.71 0.35
C GLN A 37 2.59 -5.67 0.28
N SER A 38 3.78 -6.03 0.75
CA SER A 38 4.96 -5.17 0.57
C SER A 38 5.41 -5.19 -0.90
N HIS A 39 4.86 -4.27 -1.69
CA HIS A 39 5.24 -4.04 -3.09
C HIS A 39 6.69 -3.59 -3.27
N LEU A 40 7.35 -3.16 -2.18
CA LEU A 40 8.75 -2.79 -2.18
C LEU A 40 9.60 -3.94 -2.75
N TYR A 41 9.38 -5.16 -2.27
CA TYR A 41 10.14 -6.34 -2.69
C TYR A 41 9.93 -6.67 -4.18
N ARG A 42 8.74 -6.38 -4.73
CA ARG A 42 8.43 -6.63 -6.14
C ARG A 42 9.09 -5.62 -7.08
N ALA A 43 9.15 -4.34 -6.71
CA ALA A 43 9.86 -3.33 -7.49
C ALA A 43 11.38 -3.40 -7.32
N ILE A 44 11.85 -3.78 -6.12
CA ILE A 44 13.27 -4.01 -5.82
C ILE A 44 13.86 -5.05 -6.77
N GLY A 45 13.13 -6.09 -7.17
CA GLY A 45 13.61 -7.13 -8.09
C GLY A 45 14.17 -6.64 -9.43
N HIS A 46 13.79 -5.44 -9.88
CA HIS A 46 14.26 -4.84 -11.14
C HIS A 46 15.27 -3.69 -10.96
N ALA A 47 15.58 -3.31 -9.72
CA ALA A 47 16.49 -2.21 -9.41
C ALA A 47 17.96 -2.64 -9.46
N PRO A 48 18.92 -1.72 -9.71
CA PRO A 48 20.33 -2.00 -9.50
C PRO A 48 20.61 -2.47 -8.07
N ALA A 49 21.59 -3.36 -7.88
CA ALA A 49 21.89 -3.97 -6.58
C ALA A 49 22.22 -2.95 -5.47
N SER A 50 22.84 -1.81 -5.83
CA SER A 50 23.10 -0.70 -4.90
C SER A 50 21.80 -0.09 -4.36
N LEU A 51 20.84 0.18 -5.24
CA LEU A 51 19.52 0.71 -4.89
C LEU A 51 18.71 -0.28 -4.06
N MET A 52 18.77 -1.58 -4.40
CA MET A 52 18.14 -2.64 -3.59
C MET A 52 18.66 -2.59 -2.14
N ARG A 53 19.98 -2.54 -1.95
CA ARG A 53 20.60 -2.53 -0.62
C ARG A 53 20.18 -1.31 0.20
N GLU A 54 20.12 -0.13 -0.43
CA GLU A 54 19.66 1.09 0.22
C GLU A 54 18.19 0.98 0.65
N LEU A 55 17.32 0.48 -0.23
CA LEU A 55 15.90 0.28 0.08
C LEU A 55 15.68 -0.73 1.22
N PHE A 56 16.44 -1.82 1.25
CA PHE A 56 16.39 -2.77 2.38
C PHE A 56 16.82 -2.14 3.71
N GLN A 57 17.86 -1.31 3.69
CA GLN A 57 18.29 -0.60 4.90
C GLN A 57 17.25 0.40 5.37
N TRP A 58 16.61 1.11 4.43
CA TRP A 58 15.53 2.04 4.72
C TRP A 58 14.30 1.34 5.30
N ASP A 59 13.84 0.25 4.69
CA ASP A 59 12.69 -0.53 5.18
C ASP A 59 12.94 -1.03 6.61
N ARG A 60 14.15 -1.54 6.89
CA ARG A 60 14.53 -1.97 8.25
C ARG A 60 14.45 -0.82 9.26
N LYS A 61 15.00 0.35 8.91
CA LYS A 61 14.96 1.55 9.78
C LYS A 61 13.53 2.04 9.98
N TYR A 62 12.71 2.02 8.93
CA TYR A 62 11.31 2.42 8.97
C TYR A 62 10.51 1.49 9.90
N ARG A 63 10.60 0.18 9.69
CA ARG A 63 9.94 -0.82 10.53
C ARG A 63 10.37 -0.71 11.99
N ALA A 64 11.66 -0.51 12.26
CA ALA A 64 12.15 -0.32 13.63
C ALA A 64 11.55 0.92 14.32
N LYS A 65 11.23 1.97 13.54
CA LYS A 65 10.64 3.20 14.07
C LYS A 65 9.12 3.14 14.20
N PHE A 66 8.43 2.52 13.25
CA PHE A 66 6.96 2.61 13.13
C PHE A 66 6.23 1.30 13.39
N GLY A 67 6.92 0.16 13.39
CA GLY A 67 6.35 -1.16 13.70
C GLY A 67 5.69 -1.89 12.52
N PHE A 68 5.67 -1.31 11.32
CA PHE A 68 5.07 -1.91 10.13
C PHE A 68 5.90 -1.65 8.85
N ASP A 69 5.61 -2.39 7.79
CA ASP A 69 6.28 -2.36 6.49
C ASP A 69 6.11 -1.00 5.79
N PHE A 70 7.15 -0.55 5.08
CA PHE A 70 6.98 0.62 4.22
C PHE A 70 6.16 0.25 2.97
N ILE A 71 5.06 0.97 2.75
CA ILE A 71 4.13 0.73 1.64
C ILE A 71 4.12 1.95 0.73
N THR A 72 4.34 1.74 -0.58
CA THR A 72 4.32 2.80 -1.59
C THR A 72 3.82 2.29 -2.94
N SER A 73 3.34 3.22 -3.78
CA SER A 73 2.97 2.93 -5.16
C SER A 73 4.22 2.90 -6.04
N THR A 74 4.41 1.79 -6.76
CA THR A 74 5.54 1.61 -7.69
C THR A 74 5.20 2.09 -9.11
N LYS A 75 3.95 2.54 -9.36
CA LYS A 75 3.50 2.98 -10.69
C LYS A 75 4.27 4.20 -11.22
N LEU A 76 4.85 5.01 -10.32
CA LEU A 76 5.62 6.20 -10.70
C LEU A 76 7.09 5.92 -11.01
N TRP A 77 7.56 4.68 -10.84
CA TRP A 77 8.99 4.35 -10.99
C TRP A 77 9.34 3.87 -12.40
N PHE A 78 8.33 3.57 -13.22
CA PHE A 78 8.47 3.08 -14.59
C PHE A 78 7.83 4.03 -15.62
N SER A 79 7.63 5.31 -15.24
CA SER A 79 7.16 6.39 -16.11
C SER A 79 8.32 7.17 -16.71
#